data_AF-A0AAJ6CH91-F1
#
_entry.id   AF-A0AAJ6CH91-F1
#
_cell.length_a   1.000
_cell.length_b   1.000
_cell.length_c   1.000
_cell.angle_alpha   90.00
_cell.angle_beta   90.00
_cell.angle_gamma   90.00
#
_symmetry.space_group_name_H-M   'P 1'
#
loop_
_entity.id
_entity.type
_entity.pdbx_description
1 polymer ?
#
loop_
_entity_poly.entity_id
_entity_poly.type
_entity_poly.pdbx_seq_one_letter_code
_entity_poly.pdbx_strand_id
1 'polypeptide(L)'
;MAISYMDAAGIARGVLSLTAPSVVGWEREERRAMARRVNDYTADLVKERPDRFGNFATLPLPDVEGAVMEAKRALDELGADGVVVMSNYGGKYLGEEDYEPLWKVLNERSATVFIHPGAPAIDLLPGISRAVIDYPFDTT
;
A
#
# COMPACT_ATOMS: atom_id res chain seq x y z
N MET A 1 -6.39 -12.77 18.15
CA MET A 1 -6.03 -13.50 16.92
C MET A 1 -4.69 -13.00 16.34
N ALA A 2 -4.52 -11.72 15.98
CA ALA A 2 -3.20 -11.22 15.53
C ALA A 2 -2.17 -11.09 16.67
N ILE A 3 -2.50 -10.36 17.75
CA ILE A 3 -1.60 -10.15 18.90
C ILE A 3 -1.16 -11.47 19.53
N SER A 4 -2.11 -12.39 19.78
CA SER A 4 -1.82 -13.71 20.34
C SER A 4 -0.83 -14.52 19.48
N TYR A 5 -0.90 -14.39 18.15
CA TYR A 5 0.06 -15.02 17.25
C TYR A 5 1.42 -14.33 17.33
N MET A 6 1.45 -12.99 17.32
CA MET A 6 2.69 -12.23 17.45
C MET A 6 3.41 -12.56 18.76
N ASP A 7 2.69 -12.65 19.88
CA ASP A 7 3.25 -13.02 21.18
C ASP A 7 3.83 -14.43 21.16
N ALA A 8 3.10 -15.40 20.61
CA ALA A 8 3.56 -16.78 20.50
C ALA A 8 4.78 -16.94 19.56
N ALA A 9 4.88 -16.11 18.52
CA ALA A 9 5.96 -16.13 17.54
C ALA A 9 7.16 -15.24 17.90
N GLY A 10 7.11 -14.51 19.02
CA GLY A 10 8.16 -13.56 19.40
C GLY A 10 8.25 -12.31 18.50
N ILE A 11 7.16 -11.95 17.82
CA ILE A 11 7.08 -10.77 16.96
C ILE A 11 6.71 -9.55 17.82
N ALA A 12 7.68 -8.66 18.00
CA ALA A 12 7.49 -7.43 18.78
C ALA A 12 6.45 -6.51 18.14
N ARG A 13 6.61 -6.18 16.85
CA ARG A 13 5.78 -5.21 16.12
C ARG A 13 5.47 -5.68 14.71
N GLY A 14 4.25 -5.41 14.24
CA GLY A 14 3.84 -5.58 12.84
C GLY A 14 3.55 -4.24 12.18
N VAL A 15 3.99 -4.05 10.94
CA VAL A 15 3.62 -2.86 10.14
C VAL A 15 2.48 -3.27 9.21
N LEU A 16 1.30 -2.70 9.45
CA LEU A 16 0.08 -3.02 8.73
C LEU A 16 0.14 -2.48 7.30
N SER A 17 -0.44 -3.20 6.36
CA SER A 17 -0.69 -2.72 4.98
C SER A 17 -1.98 -3.34 4.46
N LEU A 18 -2.69 -2.62 3.59
CA LEU A 18 -3.86 -3.18 2.93
C LEU A 18 -3.41 -4.24 1.92
N THR A 19 -4.01 -5.43 2.01
CA THR A 19 -3.69 -6.56 1.13
C THR A 19 -3.99 -6.23 -0.35
N ALA A 20 -3.26 -6.88 -1.27
CA ALA A 20 -3.56 -6.81 -2.70
C ALA A 20 -4.99 -7.30 -2.98
N PRO A 21 -5.74 -6.66 -3.91
CA PRO A 21 -5.29 -5.67 -4.90
C PRO A 21 -5.45 -4.21 -4.42
N SER A 22 -5.35 -3.94 -3.12
CA SER A 22 -5.58 -2.61 -2.55
C SER A 22 -7.00 -2.09 -2.89
N VAL A 23 -7.14 -0.82 -3.24
CA VAL A 23 -8.42 -0.18 -3.59
C VAL A 23 -8.69 -0.16 -5.10
N VAL A 24 -8.00 -0.97 -5.90
CA VAL A 24 -8.12 -0.98 -7.37
C VAL A 24 -9.55 -1.31 -7.84
N GLY A 25 -10.31 -2.09 -7.07
CA GLY A 25 -11.69 -2.48 -7.41
C GLY A 25 -12.76 -1.38 -7.29
N TRP A 26 -12.41 -0.20 -6.76
CA TRP A 26 -13.31 0.96 -6.67
C TRP A 26 -13.00 1.99 -7.74
N GLU A 27 -13.98 2.83 -8.08
CA GLU A 27 -13.85 3.87 -9.10
C GLU A 27 -13.77 5.29 -8.51
N ARG A 28 -12.94 6.15 -9.12
CA ARG A 28 -12.86 7.61 -8.87
C ARG A 28 -12.98 8.00 -7.38
N GLU A 29 -14.05 8.70 -7.01
CA GLU A 29 -14.28 9.21 -5.65
C GLU A 29 -14.51 8.10 -4.63
N GLU A 30 -15.12 6.98 -5.02
CA GLU A 30 -15.26 5.82 -4.13
C GLU A 30 -13.91 5.21 -3.79
N ARG A 31 -12.97 5.19 -4.76
CA ARG A 31 -11.59 4.75 -4.53
C ARG A 31 -10.88 5.64 -3.52
N ARG A 32 -10.97 6.96 -3.69
CA ARG A 32 -10.43 7.96 -2.73
C ARG A 32 -11.04 7.76 -1.34
N ALA A 33 -12.36 7.63 -1.26
CA ALA A 33 -13.07 7.43 0.01
C ALA A 33 -12.67 6.12 0.70
N MET A 34 -12.51 5.02 -0.06
CA MET A 34 -12.09 3.75 0.49
C MET A 34 -10.65 3.79 1.02
N ALA A 35 -9.72 4.41 0.28
CA ALA A 35 -8.35 4.60 0.74
C ALA A 35 -8.31 5.37 2.07
N ARG A 36 -9.05 6.49 2.16
CA ARG A 36 -9.16 7.27 3.39
C ARG A 36 -9.69 6.45 4.56
N ARG A 37 -10.79 5.72 4.35
CA ARG A 37 -11.40 4.88 5.39
C ARG A 37 -10.43 3.82 5.92
N VAL A 38 -9.66 3.19 5.04
CA VAL A 38 -8.64 2.20 5.45
C VAL A 38 -7.50 2.86 6.22
N ASN A 39 -7.04 4.02 5.77
CA ASN A 39 -5.96 4.75 6.42
C ASN A 39 -6.38 5.26 7.80
N ASP A 40 -7.59 5.78 7.94
CA ASP A 40 -8.13 6.21 9.24
C ASP A 40 -8.24 5.01 10.21
N TYR A 41 -8.78 3.89 9.73
CA TYR A 41 -8.90 2.67 10.53
C TYR A 41 -7.54 2.13 10.99
N THR A 42 -6.56 2.05 10.09
CA THR A 42 -5.22 1.54 10.46
C THR A 42 -4.46 2.52 11.34
N ALA A 43 -4.63 3.83 11.16
CA ALA A 43 -4.07 4.83 12.05
C ALA A 43 -4.67 4.72 13.46
N ASP A 44 -5.98 4.47 13.58
CA ASP A 44 -6.61 4.27 14.89
C ASP A 44 -6.14 2.98 15.58
N LEU A 45 -5.96 1.87 14.84
CA LEU A 45 -5.34 0.66 15.38
C LEU A 45 -3.91 0.89 15.89
N VAL A 46 -3.12 1.70 15.18
CA VAL A 46 -1.77 2.08 15.60
C VAL A 46 -1.84 2.94 16.88
N LYS A 47 -2.76 3.90 16.96
CA LYS A 47 -2.96 4.71 18.17
C LYS A 47 -3.38 3.88 19.38
N GLU A 48 -4.22 2.87 19.19
CA GLU A 48 -4.65 1.97 20.26
C GLU A 48 -3.49 1.14 20.82
N ARG A 49 -2.56 0.69 19.95
CA ARG A 49 -1.45 -0.21 20.30
C ARG A 49 -0.14 0.18 19.60
N PRO A 50 0.43 1.36 19.93
CA PRO A 50 1.60 1.90 19.24
C PRO A 50 2.87 1.09 19.53
N ASP A 51 2.89 0.31 20.60
CA ASP A 51 3.96 -0.64 20.92
C ASP A 51 3.95 -1.88 20.01
N ARG A 52 2.80 -2.20 19.39
CA ARG A 52 2.59 -3.43 18.62
C ARG A 52 2.38 -3.20 17.14
N PHE A 53 1.91 -2.03 16.72
CA PHE A 53 1.59 -1.77 15.32
C PHE A 53 2.21 -0.49 14.78
N GLY A 54 2.66 -0.55 13.54
CA GLY A 54 2.82 0.59 12.64
C GLY A 54 1.92 0.42 11.41
N ASN A 55 1.94 1.33 10.44
CA ASN A 55 1.22 1.16 9.19
C ASN A 55 1.88 1.83 7.98
N PHE A 56 1.73 1.17 6.82
CA PHE A 56 1.88 1.76 5.51
C PHE A 56 0.51 2.16 4.97
N ALA A 57 0.33 3.45 4.69
CA ALA A 57 -0.91 3.98 4.17
C ALA A 57 -1.17 3.51 2.73
N THR A 58 -2.41 3.15 2.42
CA THR A 58 -2.83 2.83 1.07
C THR A 58 -3.11 4.10 0.28
N LEU A 59 -2.75 4.11 -1.01
CA LEU A 59 -2.99 5.24 -1.91
C LEU A 59 -4.01 4.86 -3.00
N PRO A 60 -4.92 5.77 -3.39
CA PRO A 60 -5.96 5.54 -4.40
C PRO A 60 -5.43 5.49 -5.84
N LEU A 61 -4.24 4.95 -6.09
CA LEU A 61 -3.71 4.75 -7.43
C LEU A 61 -4.64 3.85 -8.28
N PRO A 62 -4.76 4.09 -9.60
CA PRO A 62 -3.94 4.98 -10.44
C PRO A 62 -4.32 6.47 -10.44
N ASP A 63 -5.20 6.93 -9.54
CA ASP A 63 -5.51 8.35 -9.42
C ASP A 63 -4.36 9.10 -8.72
N VAL A 64 -3.46 9.68 -9.52
CA VAL A 64 -2.23 10.34 -9.04
C VAL A 64 -2.54 11.56 -8.18
N GLU A 65 -3.52 12.37 -8.55
CA GLU A 65 -3.94 13.54 -7.77
C GLU A 65 -4.47 13.10 -6.40
N GLY A 66 -5.37 12.11 -6.39
CA GLY A 66 -5.89 11.52 -5.17
C GLY A 66 -4.78 10.90 -4.31
N ALA A 67 -3.82 10.22 -4.94
CA ALA A 67 -2.67 9.61 -4.26
C ALA A 67 -1.76 10.65 -3.62
N VAL A 68 -1.48 11.76 -4.31
CA VAL A 68 -0.70 12.88 -3.76
C VAL A 68 -1.40 13.49 -2.55
N MET A 69 -2.71 13.77 -2.66
CA MET A 69 -3.47 14.34 -1.55
C MET A 69 -3.47 13.40 -0.33
N GLU A 70 -3.71 12.11 -0.57
CA GLU A 70 -3.80 11.14 0.51
C GLU A 70 -2.44 10.80 1.13
N ALA A 71 -1.36 10.77 0.33
CA ALA A 71 -0.01 10.58 0.84
C ALA A 71 0.38 11.70 1.81
N LYS A 72 0.10 12.97 1.44
CA LYS A 72 0.33 14.11 2.33
C LYS A 72 -0.45 13.97 3.63
N ARG A 73 -1.75 13.70 3.55
CA ARG A 73 -2.59 13.54 4.74
C ARG A 73 -2.12 12.39 5.63
N ALA A 74 -1.87 11.22 5.05
CA ALA A 74 -1.52 10.05 5.82
C ALA A 74 -0.16 10.19 6.52
N LEU A 75 0.83 10.78 5.84
CA LEU A 75 2.17 10.98 6.40
C LEU A 75 2.20 12.16 7.39
N ASP A 76 1.59 13.29 7.03
CA ASP A 76 1.73 14.54 7.79
C ASP A 76 0.71 14.65 8.94
N GLU A 77 -0.49 14.07 8.79
CA GLU A 77 -1.58 14.20 9.78
C GLU A 77 -1.86 12.91 10.56
N LEU A 78 -1.83 11.75 9.89
CA LEU A 78 -2.11 10.46 10.55
C LEU A 78 -0.87 9.80 11.16
N GLY A 79 0.33 10.25 10.76
CA GLY A 79 1.60 9.70 11.24
C GLY A 79 1.88 8.29 10.72
N ALA A 80 1.48 7.98 9.49
CA ALA A 80 1.80 6.70 8.86
C ALA A 80 3.33 6.52 8.71
N ASP A 81 3.82 5.30 8.91
CA ASP A 81 5.25 4.96 8.82
C ASP A 81 5.77 4.95 7.36
N GLY A 82 4.86 5.02 6.39
CA GLY A 82 5.15 5.09 4.96
C GLY A 82 3.89 4.83 4.13
N VAL A 83 4.06 4.43 2.88
CA VAL A 83 2.95 4.09 1.97
C VAL A 83 3.14 2.70 1.36
N VAL A 84 2.04 2.04 1.00
CA VAL A 84 2.05 0.79 0.23
C VAL A 84 1.46 1.06 -1.15
N VAL A 85 2.17 0.59 -2.19
CA VAL A 85 1.74 0.66 -3.60
C VAL A 85 1.89 -0.71 -4.25
N MET A 86 1.12 -0.94 -5.32
CA MET A 86 1.31 -2.11 -6.17
C MET A 86 2.47 -1.85 -7.15
N SER A 87 3.17 -2.90 -7.57
CA SER A 87 4.23 -2.82 -8.61
C SER A 87 3.74 -2.25 -9.94
N ASN A 88 2.47 -2.45 -10.28
CA ASN A 88 1.83 -1.85 -11.45
C ASN A 88 0.34 -1.58 -11.21
N TYR A 89 -0.24 -0.68 -12.01
CA TYR A 89 -1.67 -0.41 -12.05
C TYR A 89 -2.19 -0.53 -13.48
N GLY A 90 -2.72 -1.72 -13.81
CA GLY A 90 -3.24 -2.00 -15.15
C GLY A 90 -2.15 -2.05 -16.21
N GLY A 91 -0.97 -2.59 -15.86
CA GLY A 91 0.20 -2.68 -16.74
C GLY A 91 1.03 -1.40 -16.82
N LYS A 92 0.57 -0.29 -16.23
CA LYS A 92 1.40 0.90 -16.04
C LYS A 92 2.30 0.73 -14.83
N TYR A 93 3.60 0.78 -15.05
CA TYR A 93 4.61 0.57 -14.00
C TYR A 93 4.97 1.88 -13.31
N LEU A 94 5.43 1.75 -12.07
CA LEU A 94 5.77 2.86 -11.18
C LEU A 94 6.82 3.84 -11.72
N GLY A 95 7.61 3.44 -12.72
CA GLY A 95 8.60 4.29 -13.39
C GLY A 95 8.05 5.17 -14.51
N GLU A 96 6.77 5.09 -14.84
CA GLU A 96 6.16 5.97 -15.85
C GLU A 96 6.01 7.42 -15.35
N GLU A 97 6.13 8.39 -16.28
CA GLU A 97 6.12 9.83 -16.00
C GLU A 97 4.85 10.30 -15.28
N ASP A 98 3.71 9.62 -15.51
CA ASP A 98 2.44 9.89 -14.85
C ASP A 98 2.56 9.86 -13.32
N TYR A 99 3.47 9.05 -12.76
CA TYR A 99 3.66 8.89 -11.31
C TYR A 99 4.69 9.85 -10.68
N GLU A 100 5.43 10.62 -11.49
CA GLU A 100 6.45 11.57 -11.03
C GLU A 100 5.92 12.56 -9.96
N PRO A 101 4.69 13.12 -10.06
CA PRO A 101 4.16 13.99 -9.02
C PRO A 101 4.04 13.33 -7.65
N LEU A 102 3.71 12.02 -7.62
CA LEU A 102 3.64 11.26 -6.38
C LEU A 102 5.05 11.03 -5.81
N TRP A 103 6.01 10.62 -6.66
CA TRP A 103 7.39 10.39 -6.24
C TRP A 103 8.03 11.63 -5.64
N LYS A 104 7.79 12.80 -6.23
CA LYS A 104 8.25 14.08 -5.68
C LYS A 104 7.74 14.30 -4.25
N VAL A 105 6.45 14.10 -4.03
CA VAL A 105 5.80 14.30 -2.71
C VAL A 105 6.31 13.32 -1.65
N LEU A 106 6.53 12.06 -2.04
CA LEU A 106 7.08 11.03 -1.16
C LEU A 106 8.56 11.31 -0.84
N ASN A 107 9.35 11.73 -1.84
CA ASN A 107 10.76 12.08 -1.66
C ASN A 107 10.94 13.31 -0.75
N GLU A 108 10.12 14.35 -0.92
CA GLU A 108 10.11 15.53 -0.02
C GLU A 108 9.91 15.16 1.45
N ARG A 109 9.19 14.06 1.71
CA ARG A 109 8.93 13.53 3.07
C ARG A 109 9.93 12.46 3.50
N SER A 110 10.90 12.10 2.65
CA SER A 110 11.78 10.94 2.86
C SER A 110 10.97 9.68 3.21
N ALA A 111 9.80 9.53 2.58
CA ALA A 111 8.83 8.49 2.92
C ALA A 111 9.34 7.10 2.52
N THR A 112 9.08 6.12 3.38
CA THR A 112 9.27 4.70 3.02
C THR A 112 8.16 4.26 2.09
N VAL A 113 8.51 3.59 1.00
CA VAL A 113 7.55 3.05 0.02
C VAL A 113 7.68 1.54 -0.02
N PHE A 114 6.65 0.85 0.48
CA PHE A 114 6.54 -0.59 0.39
C PHE A 114 5.86 -0.97 -0.94
N ILE A 115 6.65 -1.49 -1.88
CA ILE A 115 6.14 -2.00 -3.15
C ILE A 115 5.73 -3.46 -2.94
N HIS A 116 4.43 -3.72 -3.08
CA HIS A 116 3.88 -5.06 -3.03
C HIS A 116 3.52 -5.53 -4.45
N PRO A 117 3.68 -6.81 -4.80
CA PRO A 117 3.29 -7.32 -6.10
C PRO A 117 1.82 -7.00 -6.43
N GLY A 118 1.61 -6.49 -7.64
CA GLY A 118 0.32 -6.34 -8.31
C GLY A 118 0.00 -7.56 -9.17
N ALA A 119 -1.07 -7.45 -9.95
CA ALA A 119 -1.35 -8.42 -11.00
C ALA A 119 -0.51 -8.05 -12.24
N PRO A 120 0.47 -8.86 -12.68
CA PRO A 120 1.20 -8.54 -13.91
C PRO A 120 0.28 -8.57 -15.13
N ALA A 121 0.57 -7.70 -16.09
CA ALA A 121 -0.12 -7.63 -17.37
C ALA A 121 0.42 -8.65 -18.38
N ILE A 122 0.54 -9.90 -17.95
CA ILE A 122 1.04 -11.03 -18.76
C ILE A 122 0.08 -12.21 -18.70
N ASP A 123 0.18 -13.11 -19.68
CA ASP A 123 -0.51 -14.39 -19.63
C ASP A 123 0.02 -15.24 -18.48
N LEU A 124 -0.90 -15.75 -17.67
CA LEU A 124 -0.56 -16.57 -16.51
C LEU A 124 -0.23 -17.99 -16.94
N LEU A 125 0.77 -18.59 -16.29
CA LEU A 125 1.09 -20.01 -16.50
C LEU A 125 0.00 -20.90 -15.86
N PRO A 126 -0.67 -21.76 -16.63
CA PRO A 126 -1.74 -22.58 -16.11
C PRO A 126 -1.21 -23.59 -15.08
N GLY A 127 -1.92 -23.71 -13.95
CA GLY A 127 -1.60 -24.67 -12.90
C GLY A 127 -0.50 -24.27 -11.92
N ILE A 128 0.05 -23.05 -12.03
CA ILE A 128 1.04 -22.53 -11.10
C ILE A 128 0.47 -21.34 -10.32
N SER A 129 0.73 -21.29 -9.01
CA SER A 129 0.30 -20.18 -8.17
C SER A 129 1.03 -18.89 -8.55
N ARG A 130 0.28 -17.78 -8.64
CA ARG A 130 0.84 -16.44 -8.90
C ARG A 130 1.89 -16.04 -7.88
N ALA A 131 1.76 -16.49 -6.64
CA ALA A 131 2.72 -16.24 -5.59
C ALA A 131 4.10 -16.90 -5.82
N VAL A 132 4.18 -17.92 -6.66
CA VAL A 132 5.42 -18.66 -6.93
C VAL A 132 6.18 -18.07 -8.11
N ILE A 133 5.48 -17.66 -9.17
CA ILE A 133 6.10 -17.17 -10.40
C ILE A 133 5.75 -15.69 -10.62
N ASP A 134 4.48 -15.40 -10.86
CA ASP A 134 4.06 -14.10 -11.40
C ASP A 134 4.41 -12.91 -10.50
N TYR A 135 4.18 -13.00 -9.18
CA TYR A 135 4.40 -11.90 -8.24
C TYR A 135 5.87 -11.53 -8.03
N PRO A 136 6.81 -12.49 -7.85
CA PRO A 136 8.23 -12.17 -7.86
C PRO A 136 8.71 -11.44 -9.13
N PHE A 137 8.28 -11.90 -10.31
CA PHE A 137 8.71 -11.30 -11.58
C PHE A 137 8.08 -9.93 -11.85
N ASP A 138 6.85 -9.68 -11.37
CA ASP A 138 6.21 -8.36 -11.54
C ASP A 138 6.89 -7.25 -10.73
N THR A 139 7.70 -7.59 -9.73
CA THR A 139 8.39 -6.60 -8.87
C THR A 139 9.84 -6.34 -9.28
N THR A 140 10.38 -7.05 -10.28
CA THR A 140 11.79 -6.96 -10.72
C THR A 140 11.95 -6.06 -11.93
#